data_AF-A0A9W9NMX8-F1
#
_entry.id   AF-A0A9W9NMX8-F1
#
_cell.length_a   1.000
_cell.length_b   1.000
_cell.length_c   1.000
_cell.angle_alpha   90.00
_cell.angle_beta   90.00
_cell.angle_gamma   90.00
#
_symmetry.space_group_name_H-M   'P 1'
#
loop_
_entity.id
_entity.type
_entity.pdbx_description
1 polymer ?
#
loop_
_entity_poly.entity_id
_entity_poly.type
_entity_poly.pdbx_seq_one_letter_code
_entity_poly.pdbx_strand_id
1 'polypeptide(L)'
;MEVDRSDLFFEDSWSLFFGSYQDQDRPKAITLPDGLENLDECQRATFRVLEALGSFNRTTQGDFIQTKREEFFRKENIQQFIIAYFDGTVRPRSRIVLKSLFKISSVSTPLLLAIVLMGAICGGSGNVKSNAIEYTDLAELLIFENPSFQRLVYQKRSSDCDSLEMEDIELIQAAILMILIQISSPDAESRRRVRIHRYNTLVSVARSTGLTQVKNRWHVPSNPLDHELFLRNELSIRMMASIAMIDTHFIIFFNAPPVLSPFELDFDLPAEEAGVDISDSLAWEEWASNERKHQRPPPLNQLMQELLADNWTGIDDPRFQNLNIFTLFIIISSKGEHLF
;
A
#
# COMPACT_ATOMS: atom_id res chain seq x y z
N MET A 1 -4.24 38.32 -5.27
CA MET A 1 -3.53 37.37 -4.39
C MET A 1 -4.13 36.01 -4.65
N GLU A 2 -3.54 35.26 -5.59
CA GLU A 2 -3.77 33.82 -5.66
C GLU A 2 -3.19 33.23 -4.38
N VAL A 3 -4.07 32.65 -3.56
CA VAL A 3 -3.64 31.78 -2.47
C VAL A 3 -3.01 30.57 -3.15
N ASP A 4 -1.75 30.29 -2.83
CA ASP A 4 -1.06 29.10 -3.31
C ASP A 4 -1.77 27.88 -2.72
N ARG A 5 -2.58 27.20 -3.56
CA ARG A 5 -3.43 26.08 -3.14
C ARG A 5 -2.69 24.74 -3.22
N SER A 6 -1.43 24.70 -3.64
CA SER A 6 -0.66 23.45 -3.77
C SER A 6 -0.52 22.72 -2.43
N ASP A 7 -0.32 23.46 -1.35
CA ASP A 7 -0.09 22.89 -0.01
C ASP A 7 -1.38 22.29 0.58
N LEU A 8 -2.54 22.88 0.25
CA LEU A 8 -3.86 22.38 0.68
C LEU A 8 -4.17 21.01 0.06
N PHE A 9 -3.90 20.82 -1.23
CA PHE A 9 -4.16 19.53 -1.89
C PHE A 9 -3.27 18.40 -1.35
N PHE A 10 -2.03 18.73 -0.97
CA PHE A 10 -1.11 17.79 -0.37
C PHE A 10 -1.63 17.34 1.00
N GLU A 11 -1.82 18.25 1.96
CA GLU A 11 -2.26 17.90 3.31
C GLU A 11 -3.66 17.26 3.36
N ASP A 12 -4.61 17.74 2.56
CA ASP A 12 -5.98 17.22 2.55
C ASP A 12 -6.05 15.78 2.01
N SER A 13 -5.32 15.47 0.94
CA SER A 13 -5.27 14.12 0.36
C SER A 13 -4.63 13.13 1.34
N TRP A 14 -3.52 13.50 1.98
CA TRP A 14 -2.89 12.67 3.01
C TRP A 14 -3.77 12.51 4.25
N SER A 15 -4.53 13.54 4.66
CA SER A 15 -5.40 13.44 5.81
C SER A 15 -6.59 12.48 5.60
N LEU A 16 -7.07 12.34 4.35
CA LEU A 16 -8.10 11.37 4.01
C LEU A 16 -7.56 9.93 4.06
N PHE A 17 -6.42 9.67 3.42
CA PHE A 17 -5.84 8.33 3.38
C PHE A 17 -5.19 7.93 4.72
N PHE A 18 -4.71 8.91 5.51
CA PHE A 18 -3.82 8.68 6.67
C PHE A 18 -4.06 9.58 7.90
N GLY A 19 -4.93 10.59 7.83
CA GLY A 19 -5.15 11.57 8.90
C GLY A 19 -6.20 11.21 9.95
N SER A 20 -5.86 11.49 11.21
CA SER A 20 -6.69 11.60 12.43
C SER A 20 -6.91 10.40 13.36
N TYR A 21 -6.14 9.32 13.27
CA TYR A 21 -6.06 8.37 14.38
C TYR A 21 -4.59 8.14 14.72
N GLN A 22 -4.04 9.08 15.50
CA GLN A 22 -2.84 8.79 16.27
C GLN A 22 -3.31 7.88 17.40
N ASP A 23 -2.91 6.62 17.37
CA ASP A 23 -3.03 5.72 18.52
C ASP A 23 -2.08 6.24 19.61
N GLN A 24 -2.56 7.21 20.40
CA GLN A 24 -1.76 7.92 21.41
C GLN A 24 -1.36 7.01 22.59
N ASP A 25 -2.00 5.84 22.71
CA ASP A 25 -1.87 4.94 23.86
C ASP A 25 -1.00 3.69 23.60
N ARG A 26 -0.46 3.49 22.38
CA ARG A 26 0.44 2.34 22.13
C ARG A 26 1.86 2.65 22.62
N PRO A 27 2.44 1.85 23.53
CA PRO A 27 3.83 2.05 23.98
C PRO A 27 4.78 1.93 22.78
N LYS A 28 5.55 3.00 22.51
CA LYS A 28 6.56 3.08 21.45
C LYS A 28 7.77 2.19 21.78
N ALA A 29 7.61 0.88 21.71
CA ALA A 29 8.75 0.00 21.48
C ALA A 29 9.13 0.16 20.00
N ILE A 30 10.17 0.93 19.72
CA ILE A 30 10.71 1.09 18.36
C ILE A 30 11.50 -0.19 18.04
N THR A 31 10.84 -1.25 17.63
CA THR A 31 11.50 -2.39 16.99
C THR A 31 11.78 -2.02 15.55
N LEU A 32 13.03 -1.74 15.20
CA LEU A 32 13.41 -1.41 13.82
C LEU A 32 13.16 -2.62 12.90
N PRO A 33 12.85 -2.41 11.60
CA PRO A 33 12.83 -3.50 10.63
C PRO A 33 14.19 -4.19 10.56
N ASP A 34 14.18 -5.49 10.25
CA ASP A 34 15.39 -6.31 10.18
C ASP A 34 16.42 -5.74 9.19
N GLY A 35 17.68 -5.72 9.62
CA GLY A 35 18.81 -5.23 8.82
C GLY A 35 18.96 -3.71 8.80
N LEU A 36 17.96 -2.94 9.25
CA LEU A 36 18.02 -1.48 9.23
C LEU A 36 19.06 -0.92 10.22
N GLU A 37 19.40 -1.66 11.27
CA GLU A 37 20.49 -1.31 12.20
C GLU A 37 21.88 -1.47 11.58
N ASN A 38 22.00 -2.27 10.52
CA ASN A 38 23.25 -2.57 9.87
C ASN A 38 23.54 -1.56 8.75
N LEU A 39 24.47 -0.64 9.00
CA LEU A 39 24.88 0.38 8.02
C LEU A 39 25.46 -0.22 6.72
N ASP A 40 25.99 -1.44 6.74
CA ASP A 40 26.47 -2.11 5.52
C ASP A 40 25.30 -2.57 4.64
N GLU A 41 24.19 -3.00 5.23
CA GLU A 41 22.97 -3.33 4.48
C GLU A 41 22.33 -2.07 3.89
N CYS A 42 22.29 -0.98 4.67
CA CYS A 42 21.88 0.33 4.18
C CYS A 42 22.78 0.81 3.03
N GLN A 43 24.09 0.58 3.10
CA GLN A 43 25.02 0.93 2.02
C GLN A 43 24.76 0.10 0.75
N ARG A 44 24.46 -1.20 0.87
CA ARG A 44 24.06 -2.04 -0.27
C ARG A 44 22.74 -1.57 -0.87
N ALA A 45 21.78 -1.21 -0.04
CA ALA A 45 20.51 -0.63 -0.46
C ALA A 45 20.72 0.69 -1.23
N THR A 46 21.61 1.57 -0.75
CA THR A 46 22.03 2.78 -1.47
C THR A 46 22.55 2.45 -2.87
N PHE A 47 23.48 1.51 -2.98
CA PHE A 47 24.04 1.13 -4.28
C PHE A 47 22.97 0.64 -5.24
N ARG A 48 22.07 -0.25 -4.78
CA ARG A 48 20.97 -0.81 -5.58
C ARG A 48 20.03 0.28 -6.12
N VAL A 49 19.68 1.25 -5.27
CA VAL A 49 18.81 2.36 -5.66
C VAL A 49 19.50 3.29 -6.66
N LEU A 50 20.76 3.66 -6.40
CA LEU A 50 21.53 4.51 -7.30
C LEU A 50 21.76 3.87 -8.67
N GLU A 51 22.06 2.58 -8.71
CA GLU A 51 22.22 1.81 -9.95
C GLU A 51 20.92 1.79 -10.77
N ALA A 52 19.78 1.52 -10.12
CA ALA A 52 18.47 1.54 -10.77
C ALA A 52 18.18 2.92 -11.38
N LEU A 53 18.39 4.00 -10.63
CA LEU A 53 18.19 5.38 -11.10
C LEU A 53 19.20 5.78 -12.20
N GLY A 54 20.40 5.23 -12.18
CA GLY A 54 21.45 5.47 -13.18
C GLY A 54 21.14 4.79 -14.53
N SER A 55 20.58 3.59 -14.49
CA SER A 55 20.30 2.79 -15.70
C SER A 55 19.34 3.47 -16.69
N PHE A 56 18.39 4.27 -16.18
CA PHE A 56 17.39 5.00 -16.97
C PHE A 56 17.84 6.40 -17.43
N ASN A 57 18.89 6.96 -16.83
CA ASN A 57 19.29 8.35 -17.04
C ASN A 57 20.57 8.46 -17.89
N ARG A 58 20.63 7.76 -19.03
CA ARG A 58 21.76 7.82 -19.98
C ARG A 58 21.78 9.09 -20.86
N THR A 59 20.98 10.10 -20.53
CA THR A 59 21.03 11.41 -21.17
C THR A 59 21.94 12.34 -20.38
N THR A 60 23.19 12.45 -20.84
CA THR A 60 24.16 13.53 -20.59
C THR A 60 23.72 14.59 -19.57
N GLN A 61 23.87 14.32 -18.28
CA GLN A 61 23.69 15.30 -17.21
C GLN A 61 24.86 15.17 -16.23
N GLY A 62 25.58 16.27 -16.04
CA GLY A 62 26.94 16.31 -15.48
C GLY A 62 27.06 16.02 -13.98
N ASP A 63 28.31 15.99 -13.52
CA ASP A 63 28.76 15.58 -12.18
C ASP A 63 27.92 16.12 -11.01
N PHE A 64 27.38 17.34 -11.10
CA PHE A 64 26.59 17.97 -10.04
C PHE A 64 25.28 17.23 -9.71
N ILE A 65 24.57 16.70 -10.72
CA ILE A 65 23.30 15.96 -10.53
C ILE A 65 23.59 14.60 -9.89
N GLN A 66 24.71 13.98 -10.28
CA GLN A 66 25.17 12.72 -9.69
C GLN A 66 25.52 12.90 -8.20
N THR A 67 26.27 13.95 -7.85
CA THR A 67 26.61 14.26 -6.46
C THR A 67 25.38 14.53 -5.59
N LYS A 68 24.39 15.30 -6.10
CA LYS A 68 23.13 15.56 -5.39
C LYS A 68 22.34 14.27 -5.13
N ARG A 69 22.35 13.35 -6.11
CA ARG A 69 21.69 12.05 -5.99
C ARG A 69 22.36 11.16 -4.95
N GLU A 70 23.68 11.07 -4.98
CA GLU A 70 24.46 10.30 -4.01
C GLU A 70 24.28 10.82 -2.59
N GLU A 71 24.24 12.15 -2.42
CA GLU A 71 23.98 12.76 -1.12
C GLU A 71 22.56 12.45 -0.61
N PHE A 72 21.55 12.50 -1.47
CA PHE A 72 20.17 12.22 -1.09
C PHE A 72 19.99 10.75 -0.67
N PHE A 73 20.53 9.80 -1.44
CA PHE A 73 20.36 8.36 -1.20
C PHE A 73 21.47 7.73 -0.34
N ARG A 74 22.29 8.53 0.35
CA ARG A 74 23.30 7.99 1.28
C ARG A 74 22.65 7.10 2.35
N LYS A 75 23.41 6.14 2.87
CA LYS A 75 22.92 5.10 3.78
C LYS A 75 22.19 5.65 5.01
N GLU A 76 22.66 6.76 5.59
CA GLU A 76 22.02 7.38 6.75
C GLU A 76 20.64 7.95 6.41
N ASN A 77 20.50 8.53 5.22
CA ASN A 77 19.22 9.08 4.76
C ASN A 77 18.25 7.96 4.42
N ILE A 78 18.70 6.89 3.73
CA ILE A 78 17.86 5.71 3.47
C ILE A 78 17.33 5.13 4.78
N GLN A 79 18.21 4.97 5.77
CA GLN A 79 17.82 4.48 7.09
C GLN A 79 16.73 5.38 7.71
N GLN A 80 16.97 6.69 7.76
CA GLN A 80 16.02 7.65 8.32
C GLN A 80 14.69 7.69 7.56
N PHE A 81 14.69 7.60 6.24
CA PHE A 81 13.48 7.62 5.44
C PHE A 81 12.66 6.34 5.61
N ILE A 82 13.30 5.17 5.71
CA ILE A 82 12.61 3.91 6.03
C ILE A 82 12.00 3.97 7.45
N ILE A 83 12.73 4.49 8.43
CA ILE A 83 12.20 4.73 9.78
C ILE A 83 10.98 5.65 9.71
N ALA A 84 11.08 6.78 8.99
CA ALA A 84 9.99 7.72 8.83
C ALA A 84 8.75 7.11 8.16
N TYR A 85 8.94 6.18 7.22
CA TYR A 85 7.83 5.43 6.62
C TYR A 85 7.10 4.55 7.66
N PHE A 86 7.85 3.79 8.46
CA PHE A 86 7.26 2.85 9.43
C PHE A 86 6.79 3.49 10.74
N ASP A 87 7.45 4.54 11.21
CA ASP A 87 7.18 5.16 12.51
C ASP A 87 6.42 6.50 12.38
N GLY A 88 6.21 6.98 11.15
CA GLY A 88 5.53 8.24 10.84
C GLY A 88 4.06 8.12 10.44
N THR A 89 3.53 9.21 9.87
CA THR A 89 2.12 9.44 9.50
C THR A 89 1.58 8.52 8.40
N VAL A 90 2.42 7.75 7.71
CA VAL A 90 2.03 6.95 6.51
C VAL A 90 1.53 5.55 6.86
N ARG A 91 2.14 4.91 7.86
CA ARG A 91 1.76 3.55 8.30
C ARG A 91 0.33 3.40 8.85
N PRO A 92 -0.37 4.40 9.44
CA PRO A 92 -1.51 4.12 10.31
C PRO A 92 -2.75 3.47 9.68
N ARG A 93 -2.91 3.34 8.35
CA ARG A 93 -4.18 2.80 7.80
C ARG A 93 -4.09 1.71 6.76
N SER A 94 -3.24 1.79 5.74
CA SER A 94 -3.29 0.75 4.69
C SER A 94 -2.45 -0.50 4.98
N ARG A 95 -1.48 -0.45 5.93
CA ARG A 95 -0.53 -1.54 6.29
C ARG A 95 -0.20 -2.49 5.13
N ILE A 96 0.01 -1.94 3.93
CA ILE A 96 0.31 -2.74 2.75
C ILE A 96 1.75 -3.23 2.76
N VAL A 97 2.62 -2.67 3.61
CA VAL A 97 3.96 -3.19 3.90
C VAL A 97 4.04 -3.47 5.40
N LEU A 98 4.32 -4.72 5.76
CA LEU A 98 4.45 -5.15 7.15
C LEU A 98 5.89 -5.02 7.61
N LYS A 99 6.08 -4.41 8.80
CA LYS A 99 7.40 -4.21 9.40
C LYS A 99 8.12 -5.54 9.67
N SER A 100 7.37 -6.57 10.04
CA SER A 100 7.84 -7.94 10.31
C SER A 100 8.36 -8.67 9.06
N LEU A 101 7.84 -8.33 7.87
CA LEU A 101 8.26 -8.95 6.61
C LEU A 101 9.28 -8.13 5.84
N PHE A 102 9.43 -6.85 6.17
CA PHE A 102 10.38 -5.98 5.50
C PHE A 102 11.82 -6.33 5.90
N LYS A 103 12.61 -6.73 4.91
CA LYS A 103 14.05 -6.98 5.04
C LYS A 103 14.80 -6.15 4.02
N ILE A 104 15.57 -5.17 4.48
CA ILE A 104 16.29 -4.22 3.60
C ILE A 104 17.23 -4.93 2.61
N SER A 105 17.81 -6.06 3.02
CA SER A 105 18.75 -6.84 2.21
C SER A 105 18.09 -7.58 1.04
N SER A 106 16.83 -8.03 1.18
CA SER A 106 16.14 -8.84 0.17
C SER A 106 14.98 -8.13 -0.54
N VAL A 107 14.41 -7.08 0.05
CA VAL A 107 13.29 -6.34 -0.53
C VAL A 107 13.64 -5.87 -1.93
N SER A 108 12.69 -5.95 -2.87
CA SER A 108 12.87 -5.52 -4.25
C SER A 108 13.18 -4.03 -4.34
N THR A 109 14.01 -3.68 -5.34
CA THR A 109 14.44 -2.28 -5.55
C THR A 109 13.28 -1.33 -5.83
N PRO A 110 12.23 -1.71 -6.60
CA PRO A 110 11.05 -0.86 -6.82
C PRO A 110 10.34 -0.50 -5.50
N LEU A 111 10.11 -1.48 -4.62
CA LEU A 111 9.46 -1.25 -3.33
C LEU A 111 10.34 -0.42 -2.39
N LEU A 112 11.63 -0.74 -2.32
CA LEU A 112 12.59 0.02 -1.52
C LEU A 112 12.59 1.50 -1.91
N LEU A 113 12.64 1.80 -3.21
CA LEU A 113 12.61 3.16 -3.73
C LEU A 113 11.30 3.87 -3.35
N ALA A 114 10.15 3.21 -3.51
CA ALA A 114 8.86 3.77 -3.13
C ALA A 114 8.77 4.08 -1.63
N ILE A 115 9.23 3.17 -0.76
CA ILE A 115 9.28 3.37 0.70
C ILE A 115 10.18 4.54 1.08
N VAL A 116 11.37 4.62 0.48
CA VAL A 116 12.34 5.69 0.74
C VAL A 116 11.77 7.06 0.33
N LEU A 117 11.17 7.17 -0.85
CA LEU A 117 10.56 8.42 -1.30
C LEU A 117 9.35 8.81 -0.45
N MET A 118 8.48 7.85 -0.14
CA MET A 118 7.34 8.07 0.73
C MET A 118 7.78 8.58 2.11
N GLY A 119 8.78 7.94 2.71
CA GLY A 119 9.35 8.34 3.99
C GLY A 119 9.97 9.74 3.97
N ALA A 120 10.70 10.07 2.90
CA ALA A 120 11.28 11.40 2.72
C ALA A 120 10.21 12.49 2.56
N ILE A 121 9.13 12.21 1.82
CA ILE A 121 8.02 13.13 1.56
C ILE A 121 7.19 13.37 2.84
N CYS A 122 6.94 12.33 3.63
CA CYS A 122 6.07 12.43 4.80
C CYS A 122 6.82 12.83 6.07
N GLY A 123 8.07 12.37 6.26
CA GLY A 123 8.86 12.65 7.46
C GLY A 123 10.01 13.66 7.26
N GLY A 124 10.34 14.03 6.03
CA GLY A 124 11.44 14.96 5.75
C GLY A 124 11.11 16.42 6.04
N SER A 125 12.15 17.24 6.21
CA SER A 125 12.04 18.71 6.22
C SER A 125 11.76 19.27 4.81
N GLY A 126 11.39 20.55 4.70
CA GLY A 126 10.99 21.16 3.42
C GLY A 126 11.94 20.87 2.24
N ASN A 127 13.25 21.07 2.42
CA ASN A 127 14.24 20.79 1.37
C ASN A 127 14.32 19.30 1.00
N VAL A 128 14.17 18.40 1.97
CA VAL A 128 14.17 16.95 1.75
C VAL A 128 12.95 16.53 0.94
N LYS A 129 11.77 17.09 1.26
CA LYS A 129 10.53 16.82 0.51
C LYS A 129 10.66 17.27 -0.95
N SER A 130 11.13 18.50 -1.18
CA SER A 130 11.33 19.02 -2.54
C SER A 130 12.32 18.17 -3.34
N ASN A 131 13.43 17.77 -2.73
CA ASN A 131 14.40 16.88 -3.38
C ASN A 131 13.81 15.48 -3.68
N ALA A 132 12.96 14.94 -2.79
CA ALA A 132 12.31 13.66 -3.02
C ALA A 132 11.37 13.70 -4.23
N ILE A 133 10.61 14.80 -4.38
CA ILE A 133 9.70 15.03 -5.52
C ILE A 133 10.46 15.02 -6.85
N GLU A 134 11.69 15.52 -6.92
CA GLU A 134 12.50 15.48 -8.14
C GLU A 134 12.77 14.04 -8.65
N TYR A 135 12.69 13.04 -7.78
CA TYR A 135 12.94 11.63 -8.14
C TYR A 135 11.66 10.82 -8.40
N THR A 136 10.46 11.38 -8.14
CA THR A 136 9.21 10.59 -8.21
C THR A 136 8.82 10.20 -9.63
N ASP A 137 9.08 11.04 -10.63
CA ASP A 137 8.78 10.70 -12.03
C ASP A 137 9.68 9.57 -12.54
N LEU A 138 10.96 9.59 -12.15
CA LEU A 138 11.90 8.52 -12.48
C LEU A 138 11.55 7.22 -11.72
N ALA A 139 11.14 7.33 -10.46
CA ALA A 139 10.69 6.18 -9.68
C ALA A 139 9.39 5.57 -10.22
N GLU A 140 8.43 6.40 -10.65
CA GLU A 140 7.23 5.98 -11.35
C GLU A 140 7.59 5.19 -12.60
N LEU A 141 8.49 5.71 -13.44
CA LEU A 141 8.95 5.00 -14.64
C LEU A 141 9.63 3.66 -14.28
N LEU A 142 10.51 3.65 -13.28
CA LEU A 142 11.21 2.44 -12.81
C LEU A 142 10.28 1.33 -12.35
N ILE A 143 9.19 1.70 -11.67
CA ILE A 143 8.20 0.76 -11.14
C ILE A 143 7.30 0.26 -12.27
N PHE A 144 6.68 1.16 -13.02
CA PHE A 144 5.68 0.79 -14.02
C PHE A 144 6.29 0.17 -15.26
N GLU A 145 7.49 0.58 -15.70
CA GLU A 145 8.18 -0.03 -16.86
C GLU A 145 9.04 -1.24 -16.47
N ASN A 146 8.99 -1.67 -15.21
CA ASN A 146 9.69 -2.88 -14.76
C ASN A 146 9.19 -4.10 -15.56
N PRO A 147 10.06 -4.92 -16.16
CA PRO A 147 9.63 -6.09 -16.94
C PRO A 147 8.76 -7.07 -16.16
N SER A 148 9.04 -7.28 -14.86
CA SER A 148 8.25 -8.14 -13.99
C SER A 148 6.88 -7.52 -13.69
N PHE A 149 6.79 -6.20 -13.54
CA PHE A 149 5.50 -5.51 -13.40
C PHE A 149 4.68 -5.57 -14.70
N GLN A 150 5.33 -5.32 -15.84
CA GLN A 150 4.70 -5.43 -17.17
C GLN A 150 4.21 -6.85 -17.45
N ARG A 151 4.94 -7.88 -17.00
CA ARG A 151 4.46 -9.27 -17.03
C ARG A 151 3.11 -9.39 -16.32
N LEU A 152 2.95 -8.82 -15.13
CA LEU A 152 1.68 -8.87 -14.39
C LEU A 152 0.53 -8.18 -15.14
N VAL A 153 0.81 -7.08 -15.84
CA VAL A 153 -0.19 -6.35 -16.65
C VAL A 153 -0.74 -7.23 -17.78
N TYR A 154 0.13 -7.96 -18.48
CA TYR A 154 -0.26 -8.78 -19.65
C TYR A 154 -0.49 -10.26 -19.34
N GLN A 155 -0.35 -10.65 -18.08
CA GLN A 155 -0.58 -12.03 -17.65
C GLN A 155 -2.05 -12.39 -17.87
N LYS A 156 -2.28 -13.55 -18.50
CA LYS A 156 -3.62 -14.11 -18.57
C LYS A 156 -4.01 -14.55 -17.17
N ARG A 157 -5.19 -14.13 -16.71
CA ARG A 157 -5.77 -14.56 -15.44
C ARG A 157 -5.65 -16.07 -15.29
N SER A 158 -4.92 -16.52 -14.28
CA SER A 158 -4.87 -17.94 -13.93
C SER A 158 -6.25 -18.35 -13.39
N SER A 159 -6.75 -19.49 -13.83
CA SER A 159 -7.97 -20.10 -13.26
C SER A 159 -7.73 -20.64 -11.86
N ASP A 160 -6.47 -20.91 -11.52
CA ASP A 160 -6.03 -21.36 -10.21
C ASP A 160 -5.65 -20.12 -9.38
N CYS A 161 -6.34 -19.97 -8.25
CA CYS A 161 -6.09 -18.96 -7.23
C CYS A 161 -4.86 -19.38 -6.41
N ASP A 162 -3.71 -19.46 -7.07
CA ASP A 162 -2.44 -19.59 -6.37
C ASP A 162 -2.13 -18.26 -5.68
N SER A 163 -1.63 -18.34 -4.45
CA SER A 163 -1.25 -17.14 -3.69
C SER A 163 -0.15 -16.39 -4.42
N LEU A 164 -0.26 -15.06 -4.49
CA LEU A 164 0.77 -14.23 -5.13
C LEU A 164 2.13 -14.45 -4.48
N GLU A 165 3.17 -14.62 -5.29
CA GLU A 165 4.55 -14.69 -4.83
C GLU A 165 4.98 -13.36 -4.20
N MET A 166 5.89 -13.44 -3.22
CA MET A 166 6.30 -12.24 -2.48
C MET A 166 6.89 -11.17 -3.41
N GLU A 167 7.63 -11.57 -4.45
CA GLU A 167 8.17 -10.65 -5.45
C GLU A 167 7.06 -9.85 -6.17
N ASP A 168 5.95 -10.51 -6.54
CA ASP A 168 4.81 -9.86 -7.19
C ASP A 168 4.06 -8.95 -6.22
N ILE A 169 3.91 -9.38 -4.96
CA ILE A 169 3.34 -8.56 -3.88
C ILE A 169 4.15 -7.27 -3.73
N GLU A 170 5.48 -7.35 -3.66
CA GLU A 170 6.33 -6.16 -3.49
C GLU A 170 6.24 -5.19 -4.68
N LEU A 171 6.12 -5.69 -5.90
CA LEU A 171 5.93 -4.87 -7.10
C LEU A 171 4.59 -4.12 -7.06
N ILE A 172 3.51 -4.79 -6.64
CA ILE A 172 2.18 -4.18 -6.51
C ILE A 172 2.17 -3.16 -5.36
N GLN A 173 2.80 -3.47 -4.22
CA GLN A 173 3.00 -2.52 -3.11
C GLN A 173 3.73 -1.27 -3.59
N ALA A 174 4.81 -1.42 -4.36
CA ALA A 174 5.56 -0.31 -4.93
C ALA A 174 4.68 0.59 -5.81
N ALA A 175 3.87 -0.02 -6.68
CA ALA A 175 2.96 0.71 -7.56
C ALA A 175 1.87 1.46 -6.78
N ILE A 176 1.27 0.85 -5.75
CA ILE A 176 0.30 1.51 -4.87
C ILE A 176 0.94 2.72 -4.18
N LEU A 177 2.10 2.54 -3.55
CA LEU A 177 2.82 3.63 -2.87
C LEU A 177 3.16 4.76 -3.83
N MET A 178 3.57 4.44 -5.07
CA MET A 178 3.92 5.44 -6.06
C MET A 178 2.70 6.23 -6.56
N ILE A 179 1.57 5.57 -6.75
CA ILE A 179 0.30 6.24 -7.03
C ILE A 179 -0.04 7.20 -5.90
N LEU A 180 0.05 6.76 -4.64
CA LEU A 180 -0.24 7.61 -3.48
C LEU A 180 0.69 8.84 -3.40
N ILE A 181 1.98 8.67 -3.68
CA ILE A 181 2.95 9.77 -3.78
C ILE A 181 2.52 10.78 -4.87
N GLN A 182 2.23 10.27 -6.07
CA GLN A 182 2.00 11.12 -7.24
C GLN A 182 0.59 11.72 -7.29
N ILE A 183 -0.42 11.14 -6.62
CA ILE A 183 -1.74 11.78 -6.41
C ILE A 183 -1.57 13.09 -5.64
N SER A 184 -0.65 13.10 -4.68
CA SER A 184 -0.31 14.28 -3.88
C SER A 184 0.75 15.16 -4.55
N SER A 185 1.18 14.86 -5.79
CA SER A 185 2.19 15.68 -6.48
C SER A 185 1.71 17.13 -6.63
N PRO A 186 2.59 18.14 -6.47
CA PRO A 186 2.24 19.52 -6.75
C PRO A 186 1.95 19.75 -8.25
N ASP A 187 2.49 18.91 -9.13
CA ASP A 187 2.27 19.01 -10.58
C ASP A 187 0.92 18.41 -11.02
N ALA A 188 0.11 19.23 -11.71
CA ALA A 188 -1.21 18.83 -12.17
C ALA A 188 -1.16 17.76 -13.29
N GLU A 189 -0.12 17.78 -14.12
CA GLU A 189 0.05 16.80 -15.19
C GLU A 189 0.40 15.42 -14.62
N SER A 190 1.28 15.34 -13.61
CA SER A 190 1.55 14.11 -12.87
C SER A 190 0.30 13.57 -12.18
N ARG A 191 -0.48 14.42 -11.47
CA ARG A 191 -1.76 13.98 -10.89
C ARG A 191 -2.73 13.43 -11.94
N ARG A 192 -2.81 14.08 -13.11
CA ARG A 192 -3.66 13.64 -14.23
C ARG A 192 -3.16 12.30 -14.82
N ARG A 193 -1.85 12.15 -15.03
CA ARG A 193 -1.21 10.94 -15.56
C ARG A 193 -1.47 9.74 -14.66
N VAL A 194 -1.39 9.92 -13.34
CA VAL A 194 -1.71 8.86 -12.38
C VAL A 194 -3.15 8.41 -12.51
N ARG A 195 -4.10 9.36 -12.47
CA ARG A 195 -5.54 9.05 -12.56
C ARG A 195 -5.91 8.33 -13.85
N ILE A 196 -5.43 8.83 -14.99
CA ILE A 196 -5.88 8.35 -16.31
C ILE A 196 -5.11 7.12 -16.77
N HIS A 197 -3.83 6.99 -16.40
CA HIS A 197 -2.97 5.94 -16.94
C HIS A 197 -2.52 4.96 -15.87
N ARG A 198 -1.75 5.42 -14.86
CA ARG A 198 -1.09 4.50 -13.92
C ARG A 198 -2.06 3.73 -13.04
N TYR A 199 -3.16 4.37 -12.63
CA TYR A 199 -4.20 3.70 -11.87
C TYR A 199 -4.92 2.62 -12.67
N ASN A 200 -5.28 2.88 -13.93
CA ASN A 200 -5.87 1.88 -14.83
C ASN A 200 -4.94 0.69 -15.06
N THR A 201 -3.63 0.93 -15.16
CA THR A 201 -2.63 -0.14 -15.23
C THR A 201 -2.62 -0.98 -13.95
N LEU A 202 -2.67 -0.35 -12.77
CA LEU A 202 -2.73 -1.07 -11.49
C LEU A 202 -4.02 -1.89 -11.34
N VAL A 203 -5.18 -1.35 -11.75
CA VAL A 203 -6.44 -2.12 -11.76
C VAL A 203 -6.36 -3.31 -12.72
N SER A 204 -5.70 -3.15 -13.86
CA SER A 204 -5.45 -4.26 -14.80
C SER A 204 -4.62 -5.37 -14.14
N VAL A 205 -3.59 -5.01 -13.38
CA VAL A 205 -2.80 -5.95 -12.56
C VAL A 205 -3.65 -6.62 -11.49
N ALA A 206 -4.52 -5.88 -10.79
CA ALA A 206 -5.39 -6.46 -9.78
C ALA A 206 -6.38 -7.49 -10.36
N ARG A 207 -6.85 -7.26 -11.60
CA ARG A 207 -7.72 -8.19 -12.32
C ARG A 207 -6.97 -9.42 -12.83
N SER A 208 -5.76 -9.25 -13.37
CA SER A 208 -4.97 -10.36 -13.93
C SER A 208 -4.40 -11.28 -12.85
N THR A 209 -4.04 -10.73 -11.68
CA THR A 209 -3.48 -11.48 -10.54
C THR A 209 -4.55 -12.06 -9.61
N GLY A 210 -5.84 -11.73 -9.84
CA GLY A 210 -6.94 -12.23 -9.01
C GLY A 210 -7.10 -11.53 -7.66
N LEU A 211 -6.43 -10.39 -7.43
CA LEU A 211 -6.59 -9.59 -6.21
C LEU A 211 -8.05 -9.21 -5.94
N THR A 212 -8.84 -8.98 -7.00
CA THR A 212 -10.28 -8.70 -6.89
C THR A 212 -11.09 -9.79 -6.18
N GLN A 213 -10.55 -11.01 -6.07
CA GLN A 213 -11.22 -12.17 -5.48
C GLN A 213 -10.38 -12.84 -4.38
N VAL A 214 -9.38 -12.13 -3.83
CA VAL A 214 -8.47 -12.72 -2.86
C VAL A 214 -9.19 -12.97 -1.53
N LYS A 215 -9.00 -14.18 -0.99
CA LYS A 215 -9.63 -14.63 0.26
C LYS A 215 -8.59 -15.26 1.16
N ASN A 216 -8.73 -15.06 2.47
CA ASN A 216 -7.80 -15.61 3.44
C ASN A 216 -8.49 -16.70 4.25
N ARG A 217 -8.19 -17.96 3.93
CA ARG A 217 -8.94 -19.13 4.43
C ARG A 217 -8.52 -19.62 5.82
N TRP A 218 -7.65 -18.89 6.52
CA TRP A 218 -7.21 -19.22 7.88
C TRP A 218 -8.36 -19.34 8.88
N HIS A 219 -9.47 -18.62 8.67
CA HIS A 219 -10.65 -18.65 9.55
C HIS A 219 -11.49 -19.92 9.38
N VAL A 220 -11.26 -20.72 8.32
CA VAL A 220 -11.99 -21.96 8.07
C VAL A 220 -11.43 -23.06 8.99
N PRO A 221 -12.23 -23.65 9.90
CA PRO A 221 -11.71 -24.60 10.90
C PRO A 221 -11.04 -25.85 10.31
N SER A 222 -11.45 -26.28 9.12
CA SER A 222 -10.89 -27.47 8.44
C SER A 222 -9.52 -27.22 7.80
N ASN A 223 -9.10 -25.97 7.66
CA ASN A 223 -7.85 -25.64 6.98
C ASN A 223 -6.69 -25.60 7.97
N PRO A 224 -5.48 -26.02 7.53
CA PRO A 224 -4.28 -25.84 8.34
C PRO A 224 -4.03 -24.35 8.60
N LEU A 225 -3.53 -24.06 9.79
CA LEU A 225 -3.00 -22.74 10.10
C LEU A 225 -1.60 -22.66 9.49
N ASP A 226 -1.45 -21.75 8.53
CA ASP A 226 -0.19 -21.47 7.86
C ASP A 226 0.03 -19.96 7.96
N HIS A 227 0.99 -19.58 8.80
CA HIS A 227 1.26 -18.19 9.10
C HIS A 227 1.81 -17.43 7.88
N GLU A 228 2.69 -18.04 7.09
CA GLU A 228 3.27 -17.41 5.91
C GLU A 228 2.21 -17.19 4.82
N LEU A 229 1.38 -18.21 4.57
CA LEU A 229 0.27 -18.10 3.64
C LEU A 229 -0.76 -17.06 4.11
N PHE A 230 -1.05 -17.01 5.42
CA PHE A 230 -1.89 -15.98 6.00
C PHE A 230 -1.36 -14.59 5.70
N LEU A 231 -0.08 -14.33 5.96
CA LEU A 231 0.52 -13.01 5.74
C LEU A 231 0.50 -12.61 4.25
N ARG A 232 0.82 -13.53 3.33
CA ARG A 232 0.74 -13.27 1.87
C ARG A 232 -0.68 -12.91 1.42
N ASN A 233 -1.68 -13.67 1.87
CA ASN A 233 -3.08 -13.42 1.55
C ASN A 233 -3.59 -12.12 2.18
N GLU A 234 -3.18 -11.84 3.42
CA GLU A 234 -3.56 -10.63 4.14
C GLU A 234 -2.95 -9.36 3.52
N LEU A 235 -1.69 -9.41 3.09
CA LEU A 235 -1.06 -8.35 2.29
C LEU A 235 -1.84 -8.12 0.99
N SER A 236 -2.24 -9.20 0.31
CA SER A 236 -3.02 -9.14 -0.93
C SER A 236 -4.40 -8.50 -0.71
N ILE A 237 -5.10 -8.87 0.35
CA ILE A 237 -6.36 -8.24 0.78
C ILE A 237 -6.17 -6.74 1.03
N ARG A 238 -5.13 -6.36 1.79
CA ARG A 238 -4.84 -4.94 2.10
C ARG A 238 -4.46 -4.13 0.87
N MET A 239 -3.74 -4.74 -0.08
CA MET A 239 -3.45 -4.13 -1.38
C MET A 239 -4.74 -3.88 -2.17
N MET A 240 -5.63 -4.88 -2.28
CA MET A 240 -6.90 -4.71 -2.99
C MET A 240 -7.79 -3.66 -2.32
N ALA A 241 -7.89 -3.68 -0.99
CA ALA A 241 -8.57 -2.64 -0.21
C ALA A 241 -8.01 -1.25 -0.52
N SER A 242 -6.68 -1.12 -0.62
CA SER A 242 -6.02 0.14 -0.97
C SER A 242 -6.36 0.61 -2.38
N ILE A 243 -6.42 -0.32 -3.35
CA ILE A 243 -6.80 -0.02 -4.73
C ILE A 243 -8.25 0.47 -4.82
N ALA A 244 -9.17 -0.13 -4.07
CA ALA A 244 -10.57 0.31 -3.98
C ALA A 244 -10.71 1.70 -3.34
N MET A 245 -9.98 1.96 -2.24
CA MET A 245 -9.96 3.30 -1.62
C MET A 245 -9.42 4.38 -2.57
N ILE A 246 -8.43 4.06 -3.40
CA ILE A 246 -7.91 4.99 -4.42
C ILE A 246 -8.99 5.26 -5.50
N ASP A 247 -9.77 4.26 -5.93
CA ASP A 247 -10.87 4.48 -6.88
C ASP A 247 -11.88 5.47 -6.31
N THR A 248 -12.33 5.20 -5.08
CA THR A 248 -13.26 6.06 -4.35
C THR A 248 -12.72 7.49 -4.22
N HIS A 249 -11.44 7.65 -3.91
CA HIS A 249 -10.82 8.98 -3.85
C HIS A 249 -10.93 9.73 -5.18
N PHE A 250 -10.73 9.05 -6.31
CA PHE A 250 -10.92 9.66 -7.63
C PHE A 250 -12.36 10.02 -7.94
N ILE A 251 -13.31 9.21 -7.49
CA ILE A 251 -14.75 9.50 -7.62
C ILE A 251 -15.10 10.76 -6.82
N ILE A 252 -14.76 10.79 -5.52
CA ILE A 252 -15.16 11.88 -4.61
C ILE A 252 -14.49 13.20 -4.96
N PHE A 253 -13.17 13.20 -5.20
CA PHE A 253 -12.40 14.44 -5.30
C PHE A 253 -12.19 14.92 -6.73
N PHE A 254 -12.31 14.02 -7.71
CA PHE A 254 -12.05 14.34 -9.11
C PHE A 254 -13.25 14.11 -10.01
N ASN A 255 -14.40 13.68 -9.46
CA ASN A 255 -15.60 13.35 -10.21
C ASN A 255 -15.30 12.40 -11.39
N ALA A 256 -14.36 11.48 -11.15
CA ALA A 256 -14.00 10.45 -12.11
C ALA A 256 -15.05 9.33 -12.06
N PRO A 257 -15.39 8.70 -13.20
CA PRO A 257 -16.19 7.48 -13.16
C PRO A 257 -15.43 6.37 -12.42
N PRO A 258 -16.11 5.49 -11.67
CA PRO A 258 -15.49 4.34 -11.04
C PRO A 258 -14.81 3.47 -12.09
N VAL A 259 -13.57 3.05 -11.82
CA VAL A 259 -12.86 2.08 -12.67
C VAL A 259 -13.18 0.65 -12.24
N LEU A 260 -13.44 0.45 -10.95
CA LEU A 260 -13.85 -0.83 -10.38
C LEU A 260 -15.37 -0.96 -10.38
N SER A 261 -15.84 -2.16 -10.70
CA SER A 261 -17.24 -2.51 -10.51
C SER A 261 -17.45 -3.06 -9.10
N PRO A 262 -18.48 -2.63 -8.35
CA PRO A 262 -18.79 -3.22 -7.05
C PRO A 262 -19.01 -4.74 -7.10
N PHE A 263 -19.47 -5.27 -8.24
CA PHE A 263 -19.65 -6.71 -8.45
C PHE A 263 -18.33 -7.48 -8.60
N GLU A 264 -17.24 -6.82 -8.99
CA GLU A 264 -15.94 -7.46 -9.12
C GLU A 264 -15.15 -7.49 -7.80
N LEU A 265 -15.57 -6.73 -6.77
CA LEU A 265 -14.91 -6.65 -5.45
C LEU A 265 -15.27 -7.83 -4.51
N ASP A 266 -14.97 -9.06 -4.93
CA ASP A 266 -15.19 -10.30 -4.17
C ASP A 266 -14.00 -10.71 -3.28
N PHE A 267 -13.34 -9.73 -2.65
CA PHE A 267 -12.22 -9.99 -1.74
C PHE A 267 -12.66 -9.94 -0.27
N ASP A 268 -11.97 -10.71 0.59
CA ASP A 268 -12.22 -10.73 2.02
C ASP A 268 -11.83 -9.39 2.68
N LEU A 269 -12.46 -9.04 3.80
CA LEU A 269 -12.05 -7.88 4.57
C LEU A 269 -10.76 -8.16 5.39
N PRO A 270 -9.88 -7.14 5.56
CA PRO A 270 -8.64 -7.29 6.32
C PRO A 270 -8.82 -7.92 7.71
N ALA A 271 -7.86 -8.74 8.13
CA ALA A 271 -7.74 -9.22 9.50
C ALA A 271 -7.56 -8.08 10.51
N GLU A 272 -7.80 -8.40 11.78
CA GLU A 272 -7.42 -7.50 12.88
C GLU A 272 -5.92 -7.20 12.83
N GLU A 273 -5.54 -5.96 13.19
CA GLU A 273 -4.13 -5.55 13.14
C GLU A 273 -3.22 -6.41 14.01
N ALA A 274 -3.73 -6.94 15.13
CA ALA A 274 -2.96 -7.79 16.02
C ALA A 274 -2.39 -9.01 15.28
N GLY A 275 -3.18 -9.64 14.41
CA GLY A 275 -2.78 -10.85 13.70
C GLY A 275 -1.59 -10.67 12.75
N VAL A 276 -1.42 -9.49 12.16
CA VAL A 276 -0.29 -9.21 11.24
C VAL A 276 0.99 -8.76 11.94
N ASP A 277 0.88 -8.37 13.22
CA ASP A 277 2.02 -7.92 14.03
C ASP A 277 2.68 -9.08 14.80
N ILE A 278 2.05 -10.25 14.86
CA ILE A 278 2.62 -11.43 15.52
C ILE A 278 3.64 -12.08 14.60
N SER A 279 4.93 -11.98 14.92
CA SER A 279 6.01 -12.61 14.13
C SER A 279 6.22 -14.09 14.46
N ASP A 280 5.90 -14.51 15.69
CA ASP A 280 6.08 -15.90 16.13
C ASP A 280 4.92 -16.79 15.67
N SER A 281 5.22 -17.90 15.01
CA SER A 281 4.18 -18.73 14.39
C SER A 281 3.30 -19.44 15.43
N LEU A 282 3.85 -19.82 16.60
CA LEU A 282 3.06 -20.48 17.65
C LEU A 282 2.10 -19.49 18.32
N ALA A 283 2.58 -18.30 18.65
CA ALA A 283 1.74 -17.22 19.16
C ALA A 283 0.66 -16.83 18.13
N TRP A 284 1.00 -16.85 16.84
CA TRP A 284 0.03 -16.56 15.78
C TRP A 284 -1.03 -17.66 15.67
N GLU A 285 -0.64 -18.93 15.76
CA GLU A 285 -1.59 -20.06 15.75
C GLU A 285 -2.59 -20.00 16.92
N GLU A 286 -2.12 -19.60 18.11
CA GLU A 286 -2.98 -19.38 19.27
C GLU A 286 -3.98 -18.24 19.03
N TRP A 287 -3.49 -17.10 18.52
CA TRP A 287 -4.34 -15.96 18.14
C TRP A 287 -5.37 -16.36 17.07
N ALA A 288 -4.93 -17.02 15.99
CA ALA A 288 -5.80 -17.44 14.90
C ALA A 288 -6.85 -18.45 15.36
N SER A 289 -6.49 -19.37 16.28
CA SER A 289 -7.43 -20.32 16.89
C SER A 289 -8.47 -19.63 17.76
N ASN A 290 -8.11 -18.55 18.45
CA ASN A 290 -9.07 -17.75 19.19
C ASN A 290 -10.00 -16.98 18.25
N GLU A 291 -9.45 -16.36 17.21
CA GLU A 291 -10.21 -15.58 16.24
C GLU A 291 -11.19 -16.40 15.41
N ARG A 292 -10.88 -17.68 15.15
CA ARG A 292 -11.82 -18.64 14.54
C ARG A 292 -13.15 -18.80 15.31
N LYS A 293 -13.21 -18.40 16.58
CA LYS A 293 -14.45 -18.44 17.38
C LYS A 293 -15.43 -17.32 16.99
N HIS A 294 -14.93 -16.25 16.37
CA HIS A 294 -15.73 -15.12 15.96
C HIS A 294 -16.22 -15.29 14.51
N GLN A 295 -17.43 -14.80 14.22
CA GLN A 295 -17.91 -14.75 12.84
C GLN A 295 -17.23 -13.59 12.12
N ARG A 296 -16.57 -13.86 10.99
CA ARG A 296 -16.03 -12.81 10.13
C ARG A 296 -17.12 -12.25 9.22
N PRO A 297 -17.04 -10.96 8.85
CA PRO A 297 -17.90 -10.41 7.82
C PRO A 297 -17.64 -11.12 6.48
N PRO A 298 -18.66 -11.26 5.62
CA PRO A 298 -18.49 -11.79 4.27
C PRO A 298 -17.58 -10.90 3.41
N PRO A 299 -17.17 -11.38 2.21
CA PRO A 299 -16.45 -10.57 1.23
C PRO A 299 -17.15 -9.23 0.93
N LEU A 300 -16.38 -8.22 0.51
CA LEU A 300 -16.85 -6.84 0.42
C LEU A 300 -18.13 -6.71 -0.44
N ASN A 301 -18.18 -7.30 -1.63
CA ASN A 301 -19.37 -7.27 -2.49
C ASN A 301 -20.65 -7.79 -1.80
N GLN A 302 -20.57 -8.92 -1.10
CA GLN A 302 -21.69 -9.52 -0.39
C GLN A 302 -22.07 -8.66 0.80
N LEU A 303 -21.08 -8.14 1.54
CA LEU A 303 -21.34 -7.23 2.66
C LEU A 303 -22.08 -5.98 2.21
N MET A 304 -21.69 -5.41 1.07
CA MET A 304 -22.37 -4.24 0.49
C MET A 304 -23.81 -4.57 0.09
N GLN A 305 -24.04 -5.73 -0.53
CA GLN A 305 -25.40 -6.18 -0.87
C GLN A 305 -26.27 -6.34 0.39
N GLU A 306 -25.73 -6.93 1.44
CA GLU A 306 -26.44 -7.09 2.72
C GLU A 306 -26.75 -5.75 3.41
N LEU A 307 -25.81 -4.79 3.35
CA LEU A 307 -25.99 -3.44 3.90
C LEU A 307 -26.97 -2.56 3.11
N LEU A 308 -27.20 -2.89 1.84
CA LEU A 308 -28.12 -2.16 0.95
C LEU A 308 -29.48 -2.85 0.82
N ALA A 309 -29.64 -4.07 1.36
CA ALA A 309 -30.88 -4.80 1.29
C ALA A 309 -31.93 -4.26 2.28
N ASP A 310 -33.20 -4.28 1.87
CA ASP A 310 -34.34 -3.81 2.69
C ASP A 310 -34.53 -4.61 3.99
N ASN A 311 -33.92 -5.80 4.07
CA ASN A 311 -34.00 -6.72 5.20
C ASN A 311 -32.74 -6.69 6.09
N TRP A 312 -31.94 -5.62 6.02
CA TRP A 312 -30.75 -5.48 6.85
C TRP A 312 -31.07 -5.69 8.34
N THR A 313 -30.35 -6.62 8.97
CA THR A 313 -30.54 -7.07 10.36
C THR A 313 -30.08 -6.05 11.41
N GLY A 314 -29.50 -4.92 10.97
CA GLY A 314 -29.01 -3.85 11.83
C GLY A 314 -27.59 -4.11 12.36
N ILE A 315 -27.14 -3.24 13.27
CA ILE A 315 -25.79 -3.28 13.85
C ILE A 315 -25.58 -4.44 14.83
N ASP A 316 -26.66 -5.07 15.29
CA ASP A 316 -26.63 -6.16 16.27
C ASP A 316 -26.19 -7.51 15.67
N ASP A 317 -26.06 -7.59 14.35
CA ASP A 317 -25.54 -8.79 13.68
C ASP A 317 -24.12 -9.10 14.18
N PRO A 318 -23.83 -10.33 14.67
CA PRO A 318 -22.52 -10.72 15.16
C PRO A 318 -21.38 -10.47 14.17
N ARG A 319 -21.66 -10.48 12.86
CA ARG A 319 -20.68 -10.21 11.80
C ARG A 319 -20.19 -8.76 11.77
N PHE A 320 -20.97 -7.82 12.31
CA PHE A 320 -20.61 -6.39 12.37
C PHE A 320 -19.94 -5.99 13.69
N GLN A 321 -19.96 -6.85 14.72
CA GLN A 321 -19.47 -6.52 16.06
C GLN A 321 -17.95 -6.26 16.12
N ASN A 322 -17.19 -6.82 15.17
CA ASN A 322 -15.73 -6.75 15.14
C ASN A 322 -15.18 -5.97 13.93
N LEU A 323 -15.99 -5.08 13.33
CA LEU A 323 -15.47 -4.21 12.27
C LEU A 323 -14.53 -3.16 12.86
N ASN A 324 -13.27 -3.21 12.46
CA ASN A 324 -12.31 -2.15 12.79
C ASN A 324 -12.56 -0.88 11.93
N ILE A 325 -11.98 0.25 12.35
CA ILE A 325 -12.13 1.54 11.67
C ILE A 325 -11.70 1.47 10.20
N PHE A 326 -10.66 0.69 9.90
CA PHE A 326 -10.17 0.51 8.53
C PHE A 326 -11.21 -0.19 7.65
N THR A 327 -11.84 -1.25 8.16
CA THR A 327 -12.93 -1.96 7.51
C THR A 327 -14.15 -1.07 7.32
N LEU A 328 -14.51 -0.25 8.31
CA LEU A 328 -15.59 0.74 8.17
C LEU A 328 -15.27 1.77 7.08
N PHE A 329 -14.02 2.23 7.00
CA PHE A 329 -13.58 3.16 5.96
C PHE A 329 -13.70 2.53 4.57
N ILE A 330 -13.27 1.27 4.39
CA ILE A 330 -13.45 0.52 3.14
C ILE A 330 -14.93 0.43 2.76
N ILE A 331 -15.81 0.09 3.72
CA ILE A 331 -17.25 -0.02 3.48
C ILE A 331 -17.85 1.34 3.06
N ILE A 332 -17.51 2.42 3.76
CA ILE A 332 -17.99 3.77 3.43
C ILE A 332 -17.49 4.18 2.03
N SER A 333 -16.23 3.92 1.74
CA SER A 333 -15.62 4.21 0.45
C SER A 333 -16.36 3.49 -0.69
N SER A 334 -16.60 2.18 -0.52
CA SER A 334 -17.32 1.37 -1.49
C SER A 334 -18.79 1.80 -1.69
N LYS A 335 -19.45 2.42 -0.69
CA LYS A 335 -20.80 3.01 -0.87
C LYS A 335 -20.80 4.22 -1.80
N GLY A 336 -19.70 4.96 -1.88
CA GLY A 336 -19.54 6.08 -2.81
C GLY A 336 -19.68 5.63 -4.27
N GLU A 337 -19.26 4.41 -4.60
CA GLU A 337 -19.32 3.84 -5.95
C GLU A 337 -20.76 3.52 -6.41
N HIS A 338 -21.72 3.36 -5.49
CA HIS A 338 -23.12 3.06 -5.80
C HIS A 338 -24.03 4.30 -5.90
N LEU A 339 -23.55 5.46 -5.46
CA LEU A 339 -24.33 6.70 -5.45
C LEU A 339 -24.25 7.49 -6.77
N PHE A 340 -23.44 7.04 -7.73
CA PHE A 340 -23.24 7.68 -9.03
C PHE A 340 -23.64 6.80 -10.21
#